data_AF-A0AAE1AZS9-F1
#
_entry.id   AF-A0AAE1AZS9-F1
#
_cell.length_a   1.000
_cell.length_b   1.000
_cell.length_c   1.000
_cell.angle_alpha   90.00
_cell.angle_beta   90.00
_cell.angle_gamma   90.00
#
_symmetry.space_group_name_H-M   'P 1'
#
loop_
_entity.id
_entity.type
_entity.pdbx_description
1 polymer ?
#
loop_
_entity_poly.entity_id
_entity_poly.type
_entity_poly.pdbx_seq_one_letter_code
_entity_poly.pdbx_strand_id
1 'polypeptide(L)'
;MLVSLATAGLKVNVNVEPMNLSQRLNNTMEFKVTCTAKEDSYRYRRYGQDTSRILTRLRILMETSVYGTWQPIVQLSNLEPSRVFVDPAFPNANAAGTISPNLRSKGSGLAVEWTGPTVDSIRRFRCDAITFNQEYSDSGTYHYHDTRIKTVNLNSYSLTQLSSLEKDNVMQKLDVISAKIDGENTASIQSKAITDEREVGEILRRVKLRLSEAKKIQAEKIERMRKILNDLLTNALENQTKHLDTVRSTLDSALQGSFLMLWPNGTYAIPKPLSGCPSTSGQYWKEGYLRHHTESIQRNEDEVSPGNHLQQPVLYRKRDKFFVYQRFCVKTDGNTFGPAWPKGSYCINAVSRCPAGFNVGYVTWDEEDFRSEASYSGQLPMGRFEESKTMLQYCCREDGKAAEPVDMPRFQPFYLYRYRGKCQQVVGMNVTEEYIHFDSENSNNGDKAELKHPDVELNDVVLHLCYYEQA
;
A
#
# COMPACT_ATOMS: atom_id res chain seq x y z
N MET A 1 12.46 9.60 -30.30
CA MET A 1 13.56 8.63 -30.10
C MET A 1 12.96 7.50 -29.26
N LEU A 2 12.50 6.43 -29.91
CA LEU A 2 11.80 5.30 -29.29
C LEU A 2 12.82 4.18 -29.06
N VAL A 3 13.16 3.90 -27.81
CA VAL A 3 13.89 2.67 -27.45
C VAL A 3 12.84 1.60 -27.20
N SER A 4 12.58 0.79 -28.24
CA SER A 4 11.95 -0.52 -28.08
C SER A 4 13.03 -1.47 -27.55
N LEU A 5 13.02 -1.72 -26.24
CA LEU A 5 13.69 -2.88 -25.67
C LEU A 5 12.71 -4.05 -25.73
N ALA A 6 12.51 -4.61 -26.92
CA ALA A 6 11.93 -5.94 -27.07
C ALA A 6 12.95 -6.95 -26.53
N THR A 7 12.95 -7.19 -25.22
CA THR A 7 13.69 -8.28 -24.61
C THR A 7 13.12 -9.60 -25.13
N ALA A 8 13.95 -10.36 -25.84
CA ALA A 8 13.59 -11.59 -26.53
C ALA A 8 12.85 -12.59 -25.61
N GLY A 9 11.68 -13.09 -26.06
CA GLY A 9 11.01 -14.26 -25.49
C GLY A 9 9.51 -14.12 -25.15
N LEU A 10 8.95 -12.91 -25.04
CA LEU A 10 7.53 -12.71 -24.71
C LEU A 10 6.86 -11.69 -25.66
N LYS A 11 5.74 -12.08 -26.27
CA LYS A 11 4.92 -11.21 -27.11
C LYS A 11 3.65 -10.81 -26.39
N VAL A 12 3.48 -9.51 -26.14
CA VAL A 12 2.28 -8.90 -25.56
C VAL A 12 1.54 -8.12 -26.64
N ASN A 13 0.26 -8.40 -26.83
CA ASN A 13 -0.61 -7.66 -27.75
C ASN A 13 -1.81 -7.09 -27.01
N VAL A 14 -2.25 -5.91 -27.45
CA VAL A 14 -3.47 -5.24 -27.02
C VAL A 14 -4.34 -5.03 -28.25
N ASN A 15 -5.63 -5.36 -28.14
CA ASN A 15 -6.65 -5.04 -29.13
C ASN A 15 -7.78 -4.29 -28.43
N VAL A 16 -8.31 -3.24 -29.07
CA VAL A 16 -9.40 -2.44 -28.52
C VAL A 16 -10.42 -2.20 -29.61
N GLU A 17 -11.69 -2.53 -29.32
CA GLU A 17 -12.79 -2.47 -30.28
C GLU A 17 -13.97 -1.69 -29.67
N PRO A 18 -14.54 -0.69 -30.39
CA PRO A 18 -15.77 -0.05 -29.95
C PRO A 18 -16.97 -1.00 -30.15
N MET A 19 -17.83 -1.11 -29.14
CA MET A 19 -19.07 -1.89 -29.24
C MET A 19 -20.23 -1.00 -29.66
N ASN A 20 -20.94 -1.40 -30.71
CA ASN A 20 -22.07 -0.63 -31.25
C ASN A 20 -23.32 -0.90 -30.39
N LEU A 21 -23.69 0.04 -29.53
CA LEU A 21 -24.95 -0.01 -28.79
C LEU A 21 -26.10 0.40 -29.72
N SER A 22 -27.13 -0.45 -29.79
CA SER A 22 -28.37 -0.12 -30.48
C SER A 22 -29.05 1.07 -29.80
N GLN A 23 -29.48 2.02 -30.64
CA GLN A 23 -30.26 3.23 -30.36
C GLN A 23 -30.94 3.30 -28.99
N ARG A 24 -30.23 3.77 -27.96
CA ARG A 24 -30.82 4.46 -26.81
C ARG A 24 -29.89 5.59 -26.36
N LEU A 25 -30.49 6.75 -26.12
CA LEU A 25 -29.94 8.08 -25.83
C LEU A 25 -29.14 8.18 -24.51
N ASN A 26 -28.18 7.30 -24.27
CA ASN A 26 -27.24 7.45 -23.17
C ASN A 26 -25.83 7.70 -23.75
N ASN A 27 -25.21 8.81 -23.36
CA ASN A 27 -23.88 9.28 -23.79
C ASN A 27 -22.72 8.36 -23.34
N THR A 28 -22.94 7.06 -23.18
CA THR A 28 -21.96 6.07 -22.73
C THR A 28 -21.52 5.21 -23.89
N MET A 29 -20.23 5.26 -24.26
CA MET A 29 -19.64 4.34 -25.23
C MET A 29 -19.12 3.11 -24.49
N GLU A 30 -19.34 1.91 -25.05
CA GLU A 30 -18.82 0.65 -24.49
C GLU A 30 -17.64 0.18 -25.35
N PHE A 31 -16.56 -0.23 -24.70
CA PHE A 31 -15.36 -0.72 -25.36
C PHE A 31 -15.06 -2.15 -24.91
N LYS A 32 -14.60 -2.97 -25.86
CA LYS A 32 -14.01 -4.28 -25.60
C LYS A 32 -12.48 -4.18 -25.73
N VAL A 33 -11.77 -4.48 -24.66
CA VAL A 33 -10.30 -4.48 -24.59
C VAL A 33 -9.82 -5.90 -24.38
N THR A 34 -8.95 -6.39 -25.25
CA THR A 34 -8.37 -7.73 -25.16
C THR A 34 -6.85 -7.64 -25.07
N CYS A 35 -6.29 -8.11 -23.95
CA CYS A 35 -4.86 -8.31 -23.78
C CYS A 35 -4.50 -9.77 -23.98
N THR A 36 -3.44 -10.06 -24.75
CA THR A 36 -2.87 -11.40 -24.86
C THR A 36 -1.36 -11.35 -24.64
N ALA A 37 -0.84 -12.26 -23.83
CA ALA A 37 0.59 -12.46 -23.65
C ALA A 37 0.93 -13.92 -23.94
N LYS A 38 1.89 -14.15 -24.84
CA LYS A 38 2.35 -15.49 -25.23
C LYS A 38 3.88 -15.54 -25.22
N GLU A 39 4.41 -16.65 -24.74
CA GLU A 39 5.85 -16.90 -24.78
C GLU A 39 6.26 -17.36 -26.19
N ASP A 40 7.20 -16.63 -26.81
CA ASP A 40 7.74 -16.95 -28.13
C ASP A 40 8.87 -17.97 -27.95
N SER A 41 8.75 -19.13 -28.61
CA SER A 41 9.74 -20.20 -28.51
C SER A 41 11.04 -19.86 -29.27
N TYR A 42 11.91 -19.02 -28.71
CA TYR A 42 13.26 -18.83 -29.23
C TYR A 42 14.23 -19.79 -28.51
N ARG A 43 14.63 -20.86 -29.21
CA ARG A 43 15.64 -21.81 -28.71
C ARG A 43 17.01 -21.13 -28.66
N TYR A 44 17.45 -20.68 -27.49
CA TYR A 44 18.88 -20.42 -27.26
C TYR A 44 19.57 -21.74 -26.89
N ARG A 45 19.81 -22.62 -27.87
CA ARG A 45 20.68 -23.79 -27.70
C ARG A 45 22.15 -23.35 -27.81
N ARG A 46 22.66 -22.66 -26.80
CA ARG A 46 24.10 -22.58 -26.51
C ARG A 46 24.23 -22.55 -25.00
N TYR A 47 24.85 -23.58 -24.43
CA TYR A 47 25.20 -23.79 -23.01
C TYR A 47 24.25 -24.58 -22.09
N GLY A 48 23.17 -25.19 -22.58
CA GLY A 48 22.50 -26.28 -21.85
C GLY A 48 21.77 -25.91 -20.55
N GLN A 49 21.48 -24.63 -20.30
CA GLN A 49 20.60 -24.19 -19.22
C GLN A 49 19.21 -23.85 -19.77
N ASP A 50 18.18 -24.53 -19.23
CA ASP A 50 16.78 -24.30 -19.55
C ASP A 50 16.26 -23.14 -18.68
N THR A 51 16.23 -21.93 -19.23
CA THR A 51 15.71 -20.74 -18.54
C THR A 51 14.22 -20.60 -18.79
N SER A 52 13.42 -21.55 -18.30
CA SER A 52 11.96 -21.48 -18.43
C SER A 52 11.42 -20.30 -17.62
N ARG A 53 10.85 -19.29 -18.31
CA ARG A 53 10.16 -18.17 -17.67
C ARG A 53 8.69 -18.53 -17.51
N ILE A 54 8.13 -18.29 -16.34
CA ILE A 54 6.72 -18.56 -16.07
C ILE A 54 5.95 -17.24 -16.16
N LEU A 55 4.98 -17.16 -17.07
CA LEU A 55 4.04 -16.04 -17.17
C LEU A 55 3.04 -16.10 -16.02
N THR A 56 3.14 -15.17 -15.07
CA THR A 56 2.42 -15.24 -13.79
C THR A 56 1.18 -14.36 -13.76
N ARG A 57 1.22 -13.21 -14.44
CA ARG A 57 0.15 -12.22 -14.35
C ARG A 57 0.04 -11.38 -15.62
N LEU A 58 -1.20 -11.07 -16.00
CA LEU A 58 -1.56 -10.16 -17.09
C LEU A 58 -2.57 -9.14 -16.58
N ARG A 59 -2.37 -7.86 -16.92
CA ARG A 59 -3.23 -6.75 -16.50
C ARG A 59 -3.62 -5.87 -17.67
N ILE A 60 -4.86 -5.41 -17.69
CA ILE A 60 -5.32 -4.26 -18.49
C ILE A 60 -5.23 -3.03 -17.59
N LEU A 61 -4.58 -1.98 -18.06
CA LEU A 61 -4.51 -0.69 -17.38
C LEU A 61 -5.16 0.39 -18.24
N MET A 62 -5.80 1.35 -17.58
CA MET A 62 -6.37 2.55 -18.20
C MET A 62 -5.59 3.78 -17.73
N GLU A 63 -5.27 4.68 -18.66
CA GLU A 63 -4.68 5.98 -18.33
C GLU A 63 -5.74 6.85 -17.62
N THR A 64 -5.41 7.35 -16.43
CA THR A 64 -6.27 8.27 -15.68
C THR A 64 -6.04 9.71 -16.16
N SER A 65 -7.02 10.60 -15.94
CA SER A 65 -6.88 12.03 -16.24
C SER A 65 -5.82 12.74 -15.39
N VAL A 66 -5.30 12.07 -14.35
CA VAL A 66 -4.33 12.59 -13.39
C VAL A 66 -2.92 12.18 -13.83
N TYR A 67 -2.21 13.13 -14.43
CA TYR A 67 -0.76 13.08 -14.73
C TYR A 67 -0.25 11.87 -15.55
N GLY A 68 -1.09 11.24 -16.37
CA GLY A 68 -0.66 10.08 -17.18
C GLY A 68 -0.35 8.84 -16.33
N THR A 69 -0.96 8.74 -15.15
CA THR A 69 -0.88 7.56 -14.29
C THR A 69 -1.75 6.43 -14.85
N TRP A 70 -1.32 5.19 -14.63
CA TRP A 70 -2.00 4.00 -15.16
C TRP A 70 -2.62 3.19 -14.04
N GLN A 71 -3.94 3.00 -14.09
CA GLN A 71 -4.68 2.22 -13.10
C GLN A 71 -5.04 0.84 -13.66
N PRO A 72 -4.72 -0.26 -12.98
CA PRO A 72 -5.14 -1.59 -13.40
C PRO A 72 -6.65 -1.76 -13.22
N ILE A 73 -7.35 -2.05 -14.31
CA ILE A 73 -8.81 -2.23 -14.30
C ILE A 73 -9.21 -3.70 -14.30
N VAL A 74 -8.38 -4.57 -14.88
CA VAL A 74 -8.57 -6.02 -14.87
C VAL A 74 -7.24 -6.72 -14.69
N GLN A 75 -7.24 -7.78 -13.90
CA GLN A 75 -6.08 -8.64 -13.68
C GLN A 75 -6.45 -10.12 -13.73
N LEU A 76 -5.60 -10.89 -14.41
CA LEU A 76 -5.62 -12.35 -14.41
C LEU A 76 -4.27 -12.86 -13.91
N SER A 77 -4.28 -13.85 -12.99
CA SER A 77 -3.07 -14.52 -12.52
C SER A 77 -3.14 -16.01 -12.79
N ASN A 78 -2.01 -16.61 -13.17
CA ASN A 78 -1.92 -18.06 -13.32
C ASN A 78 -2.04 -18.82 -11.99
N LEU A 79 -1.77 -18.16 -10.86
CA LEU A 79 -1.91 -18.71 -9.50
C LEU A 79 -3.38 -18.84 -9.09
N GLU A 80 -4.25 -18.01 -9.66
CA GLU A 80 -5.70 -18.03 -9.42
C GLU A 80 -6.44 -18.14 -10.75
N PRO A 81 -6.33 -19.29 -11.45
CA PRO A 81 -6.81 -19.42 -12.82
C PRO A 81 -8.33 -19.29 -12.96
N SER A 82 -9.06 -19.47 -11.86
CA SER A 82 -10.52 -19.38 -11.77
C SER A 82 -11.03 -17.97 -11.45
N ARG A 83 -10.16 -16.98 -11.24
CA ARG A 83 -10.56 -15.63 -10.83
C ARG A 83 -9.95 -14.55 -11.72
N VAL A 84 -10.84 -13.74 -12.30
CA VAL A 84 -10.49 -12.46 -12.93
C VAL A 84 -10.83 -11.36 -11.95
N PHE A 85 -9.83 -10.60 -11.54
CA PHE A 85 -10.04 -9.45 -10.66
C PHE A 85 -10.44 -8.24 -11.52
N VAL A 86 -11.54 -7.57 -11.14
CA VAL A 86 -12.00 -6.30 -11.74
C VAL A 86 -11.93 -5.23 -10.67
N ASP A 87 -11.40 -4.06 -11.02
CA ASP A 87 -11.33 -2.94 -10.09
C ASP A 87 -12.75 -2.50 -9.67
N PRO A 88 -13.05 -2.39 -8.37
CA PRO A 88 -14.36 -1.98 -7.86
C PRO A 88 -14.87 -0.62 -8.38
N ALA A 89 -13.98 0.24 -8.88
CA ALA A 89 -14.34 1.50 -9.53
C ALA A 89 -15.10 1.31 -10.86
N PHE A 90 -15.14 0.07 -11.41
CA PHE A 90 -15.84 -0.28 -12.65
C PHE A 90 -16.87 -1.40 -12.41
N PRO A 91 -17.92 -1.16 -11.58
CA PRO A 91 -18.86 -2.20 -11.17
C PRO A 91 -19.75 -2.72 -12.30
N ASN A 92 -19.88 -1.96 -13.40
CA ASN A 92 -20.66 -2.32 -14.59
C ASN A 92 -19.81 -2.96 -15.69
N ALA A 93 -18.58 -3.37 -15.38
CA ALA A 93 -17.71 -4.01 -16.34
C ALA A 93 -17.77 -5.54 -16.25
N ASN A 94 -17.81 -6.18 -17.41
CA ASN A 94 -17.62 -7.61 -17.55
C ASN A 94 -16.15 -7.91 -17.86
N ALA A 95 -15.57 -8.90 -17.19
CA ALA A 95 -14.23 -9.35 -17.48
C ALA A 95 -14.16 -10.87 -17.56
N ALA A 96 -13.38 -11.36 -18.52
CA ALA A 96 -13.16 -12.78 -18.74
C ALA A 96 -11.66 -13.06 -18.92
N GLY A 97 -11.20 -14.19 -18.41
CA GLY A 97 -9.80 -14.58 -18.44
C GLY A 97 -9.68 -16.02 -18.89
N THR A 98 -8.69 -16.30 -19.73
CA THR A 98 -8.38 -17.67 -20.15
C THR A 98 -6.90 -17.93 -20.01
N ILE A 99 -6.59 -19.16 -19.58
CA ILE A 99 -5.24 -19.66 -19.41
C ILE A 99 -5.14 -20.90 -20.29
N SER A 100 -4.20 -20.89 -21.24
CA SER A 100 -4.01 -22.05 -22.10
C SER A 100 -3.29 -23.20 -21.34
N PRO A 101 -3.68 -24.48 -21.50
CA PRO A 101 -3.49 -25.48 -20.44
C PRO A 101 -2.11 -26.13 -20.30
N ASN A 102 -1.08 -25.72 -21.05
CA ASN A 102 0.20 -26.42 -21.00
C ASN A 102 1.36 -25.50 -20.57
N LEU A 103 1.64 -25.49 -19.26
CA LEU A 103 2.82 -24.84 -18.65
C LEU A 103 4.17 -25.48 -19.07
N ARG A 104 4.17 -26.56 -19.88
CA ARG A 104 5.38 -27.26 -20.34
C ARG A 104 5.45 -27.52 -21.85
N SER A 105 4.52 -27.02 -22.65
CA SER A 105 4.63 -27.11 -24.12
C SER A 105 4.21 -25.82 -24.80
N LYS A 106 4.93 -25.49 -25.87
CA LYS A 106 4.82 -24.26 -26.69
C LYS A 106 3.38 -23.74 -26.77
N GLY A 107 3.15 -22.52 -26.28
CA GLY A 107 1.86 -21.83 -26.39
C GLY A 107 1.18 -21.46 -25.07
N SER A 108 1.88 -21.55 -23.93
CA SER A 108 1.45 -20.95 -22.67
C SER A 108 1.19 -19.45 -22.88
N GLY A 109 -0.04 -19.04 -22.60
CA GLY A 109 -0.45 -17.65 -22.74
C GLY A 109 -1.59 -17.31 -21.82
N LEU A 110 -1.55 -16.07 -21.31
CA LEU A 110 -2.66 -15.45 -20.61
C LEU A 110 -3.42 -14.59 -21.62
N ALA A 111 -4.74 -14.66 -21.57
CA ALA A 111 -5.60 -13.71 -22.25
C ALA A 111 -6.63 -13.17 -21.26
N VAL A 112 -6.81 -11.87 -21.26
CA VAL A 112 -7.81 -11.20 -20.43
C VAL A 112 -8.57 -10.20 -21.28
N GLU A 113 -9.88 -10.20 -21.10
CA GLU A 113 -10.84 -9.36 -21.79
C GLU A 113 -11.60 -8.51 -20.77
N TRP A 114 -11.82 -7.25 -21.12
CA TRP A 114 -12.64 -6.32 -20.37
C TRP A 114 -13.64 -5.66 -21.30
N THR A 115 -14.88 -5.57 -20.86
CA THR A 115 -15.96 -4.87 -21.54
C THR A 115 -16.66 -3.97 -20.53
N GLY A 116 -16.74 -2.67 -20.81
CA GLY A 116 -17.44 -1.76 -19.92
C GLY A 116 -17.68 -0.37 -20.50
N PRO A 117 -18.61 0.39 -19.90
CA PRO A 117 -18.93 1.74 -20.33
C PRO A 117 -17.81 2.71 -19.94
N THR A 118 -17.48 3.64 -20.83
CA THR A 118 -16.63 4.79 -20.53
C THR A 118 -17.41 6.10 -20.68
N VAL A 119 -17.16 7.03 -19.75
CA VAL A 119 -17.76 8.37 -19.74
C VAL A 119 -17.12 9.33 -20.74
N ASP A 120 -15.91 9.01 -21.20
CA ASP A 120 -15.12 9.85 -22.12
C ASP A 120 -14.81 9.10 -23.41
N SER A 121 -14.78 9.84 -24.53
CA SER A 121 -14.48 9.34 -25.88
C SER A 121 -12.99 9.11 -26.16
N ILE A 122 -12.10 9.45 -25.22
CA ILE A 122 -10.64 9.34 -25.38
C ILE A 122 -10.03 8.69 -24.14
N ARG A 123 -9.55 7.44 -24.28
CA ARG A 123 -8.78 6.71 -23.27
C ARG A 123 -7.60 5.98 -23.91
N ARG A 124 -6.54 5.75 -23.13
CA ARG A 124 -5.42 4.88 -23.50
C ARG A 124 -5.46 3.63 -22.66
N PHE A 125 -5.11 2.50 -23.28
CA PHE A 125 -5.09 1.19 -22.66
C PHE A 125 -3.71 0.56 -22.81
N ARG A 126 -3.19 -0.01 -21.72
CA ARG A 126 -1.90 -0.69 -21.68
C ARG A 126 -2.07 -2.10 -21.14
N CYS A 127 -1.40 -3.07 -21.75
CA CYS A 127 -1.28 -4.42 -21.22
C CYS A 127 0.07 -4.57 -20.51
N ASP A 128 0.06 -4.99 -19.25
CA ASP A 128 1.27 -5.36 -18.50
C ASP A 128 1.29 -6.88 -18.28
N ALA A 129 2.37 -7.54 -18.71
CA ALA A 129 2.65 -8.94 -18.45
C ALA A 129 3.85 -9.07 -17.51
N ILE A 130 3.73 -9.95 -16.51
CA ILE A 130 4.78 -10.20 -15.50
C ILE A 130 5.23 -11.65 -15.60
N THR A 131 6.54 -11.86 -15.73
CA THR A 131 7.16 -13.19 -15.75
C THR A 131 8.14 -13.36 -14.59
N PHE A 132 8.30 -14.60 -14.13
CA PHE A 132 9.30 -14.98 -13.13
C PHE A 132 10.26 -16.00 -13.72
N ASN A 133 11.54 -15.86 -13.41
CA ASN A 133 12.55 -16.87 -13.72
C ASN A 133 12.60 -17.89 -12.59
N GLN A 134 12.50 -19.17 -12.91
CA GLN A 134 12.49 -20.24 -11.91
C GLN A 134 13.82 -20.36 -11.14
N GLU A 135 14.93 -19.87 -11.70
CA GLU A 135 16.25 -19.83 -11.03
C GLU A 135 16.41 -18.67 -10.04
N TYR A 136 15.59 -17.61 -10.14
CA TYR A 136 15.69 -16.42 -9.31
C TYR A 136 14.31 -16.13 -8.72
N SER A 137 14.02 -16.71 -7.55
CA SER A 137 12.76 -16.49 -6.82
C SER A 137 12.48 -15.02 -6.47
N ASP A 138 13.45 -14.12 -6.67
CA ASP A 138 13.46 -12.80 -6.03
C ASP A 138 13.40 -11.62 -7.02
N SER A 139 13.37 -11.84 -8.35
CA SER A 139 13.28 -10.73 -9.32
C SER A 139 12.30 -11.01 -10.47
N GLY A 140 11.13 -10.37 -10.45
CA GLY A 140 10.16 -10.38 -11.55
C GLY A 140 10.54 -9.43 -12.68
N THR A 141 10.33 -9.83 -13.94
CA THR A 141 10.56 -8.96 -15.12
C THR A 141 9.23 -8.46 -15.68
N TYR A 142 9.15 -7.15 -15.97
CA TYR A 142 7.96 -6.49 -16.53
C TYR A 142 8.05 -6.33 -18.04
N HIS A 143 6.98 -6.67 -18.74
CA HIS A 143 6.82 -6.44 -20.19
C HIS A 143 5.49 -5.72 -20.44
N TYR A 144 5.46 -4.72 -21.33
CA TYR A 144 4.24 -3.97 -21.61
C TYR A 144 4.08 -3.57 -23.08
N HIS A 145 2.83 -3.38 -23.51
CA HIS A 145 2.45 -2.84 -24.83
C HIS A 145 1.26 -1.86 -24.67
N ASP A 146 1.30 -0.72 -25.38
CA ASP A 146 0.30 0.35 -25.33
C ASP A 146 -0.37 0.52 -26.71
N THR A 147 -1.64 0.95 -26.75
CA THR A 147 -2.34 1.30 -27.98
C THR A 147 -3.33 2.45 -27.74
N ARG A 148 -3.32 3.41 -28.67
CA ARG A 148 -4.28 4.54 -28.69
C ARG A 148 -5.41 4.25 -29.67
N ILE A 149 -6.65 4.44 -29.22
CA ILE A 149 -7.79 4.62 -30.12
C ILE A 149 -8.03 6.11 -30.34
N LYS A 150 -8.32 6.48 -31.59
CA LYS A 150 -8.84 7.79 -31.97
C LYS A 150 -10.19 7.57 -32.65
N THR A 151 -11.30 7.67 -31.92
CA THR A 151 -12.65 7.71 -32.51
C THR A 151 -13.07 9.17 -32.67
N VAL A 152 -13.27 9.58 -33.91
CA VAL A 152 -13.90 10.87 -34.24
C VAL A 152 -15.39 10.61 -34.34
N ASN A 153 -16.23 11.28 -33.53
CA ASN A 153 -17.45 11.96 -34.01
C ASN A 153 -18.32 12.50 -32.86
N LEU A 154 -18.43 13.83 -32.84
CA LEU A 154 -19.65 14.60 -33.10
C LEU A 154 -19.20 16.08 -33.15
N ASN A 155 -18.63 16.46 -34.27
CA ASN A 155 -18.16 17.82 -34.54
C ASN A 155 -19.29 18.64 -35.19
N SER A 156 -19.17 19.96 -35.06
CA SER A 156 -20.05 21.04 -35.55
C SER A 156 -20.63 20.91 -36.96
N TYR A 157 -20.15 19.94 -37.75
CA TYR A 157 -20.59 19.62 -39.11
C TYR A 157 -22.09 19.26 -39.19
N SER A 158 -22.61 18.54 -38.19
CA SER A 158 -24.03 18.15 -38.13
C SER A 158 -24.97 19.34 -37.84
N LEU A 159 -24.47 20.39 -37.17
CA LEU A 159 -25.21 21.63 -36.95
C LEU A 159 -25.18 22.54 -38.19
N THR A 160 -24.11 22.52 -39.00
CA THR A 160 -24.08 23.21 -40.30
C THR A 160 -25.00 22.57 -41.35
N GLN A 161 -25.25 21.26 -41.28
CA GLN A 161 -26.20 20.60 -42.20
C GLN A 161 -27.66 21.00 -41.98
N LEU A 162 -28.06 21.32 -40.74
CA LEU A 162 -29.40 21.84 -40.45
C LEU A 162 -29.60 23.25 -41.03
N SER A 163 -28.55 24.07 -41.06
CA SER A 163 -28.55 25.39 -41.69
C SER A 163 -28.48 25.33 -43.22
N SER A 164 -27.94 24.27 -43.82
CA SER A 164 -27.90 24.12 -45.28
C SER A 164 -29.28 23.72 -45.85
N LEU A 165 -30.03 22.87 -45.13
CA LEU A 165 -31.39 22.47 -45.50
C LEU A 165 -32.37 23.66 -45.58
N GLU A 166 -32.22 24.66 -44.71
CA GLU A 166 -33.02 25.89 -44.78
C GLU A 166 -32.58 26.80 -45.94
N LYS A 167 -31.28 26.81 -46.26
CA LYS A 167 -30.71 27.58 -47.38
C LYS A 167 -31.15 27.00 -48.74
N ASP A 168 -31.17 25.67 -48.86
CA ASP A 168 -31.56 24.98 -50.09
C ASP A 168 -33.05 25.19 -50.40
N ASN A 169 -33.91 25.19 -49.38
CA ASN A 169 -35.35 25.48 -49.52
C ASN A 169 -35.61 26.94 -49.98
N VAL A 170 -34.75 27.89 -49.60
CA VAL A 170 -34.84 29.29 -50.05
C VAL A 170 -34.34 29.44 -51.49
N MET A 171 -33.24 28.77 -51.86
CA MET A 171 -32.72 28.78 -53.23
C MET A 171 -33.71 28.14 -54.22
N GLN A 172 -34.36 27.05 -53.82
CA GLN A 172 -35.37 26.39 -54.66
C GLN A 172 -36.60 27.28 -54.93
N LYS A 173 -36.98 28.15 -53.98
CA LYS A 173 -38.04 29.14 -54.19
C LYS A 173 -37.61 30.30 -55.09
N LEU A 174 -36.33 30.65 -55.09
CA LEU A 174 -35.74 31.66 -55.97
C LEU A 174 -35.67 31.18 -57.43
N ASP A 175 -35.32 29.91 -57.66
CA ASP A 175 -35.29 29.33 -59.01
C ASP A 175 -36.69 29.25 -59.65
N VAL A 176 -37.73 28.96 -58.86
CA VAL A 176 -39.13 28.98 -59.31
C VAL A 176 -39.60 30.39 -59.68
N ILE A 177 -39.09 31.42 -59.00
CA ILE A 177 -39.36 32.83 -59.34
C ILE A 177 -38.62 33.22 -60.61
N SER A 178 -37.36 32.80 -60.77
CA SER A 178 -36.54 33.05 -61.96
C SER A 178 -37.16 32.45 -63.23
N ALA A 179 -37.64 31.20 -63.17
CA ALA A 179 -38.28 30.54 -64.31
C ALA A 179 -39.62 31.17 -64.73
N LYS A 180 -40.24 31.98 -63.85
CA LYS A 180 -41.50 32.69 -64.13
C LYS A 180 -41.27 34.05 -64.81
N ILE A 181 -40.04 34.55 -64.77
CA ILE A 181 -39.62 35.83 -65.37
C ILE A 181 -39.28 35.67 -66.86
N ASP A 182 -38.88 34.48 -67.30
CA ASP A 182 -38.50 34.20 -68.69
C ASP A 182 -39.68 34.07 -69.67
N GLY A 183 -40.93 34.29 -69.21
CA GLY A 183 -42.14 33.96 -69.97
C GLY A 183 -42.97 35.11 -70.56
N GLU A 184 -42.93 36.37 -70.07
CA GLU A 184 -43.94 37.38 -70.49
C GLU A 184 -43.44 38.84 -70.56
N ASN A 185 -44.10 39.62 -71.45
CA ASN A 185 -43.76 40.92 -72.04
C ASN A 185 -43.26 42.08 -71.13
N THR A 186 -42.31 42.83 -71.70
CA THR A 186 -41.34 43.78 -71.09
C THR A 186 -41.82 45.18 -70.68
N ALA A 187 -43.10 45.54 -70.82
CA ALA A 187 -43.57 46.88 -70.43
C ALA A 187 -44.33 46.94 -69.09
N SER A 188 -44.90 45.83 -68.63
CA SER A 188 -45.50 45.68 -67.28
C SER A 188 -44.43 45.44 -66.19
N ILE A 189 -43.23 45.03 -66.61
CA ILE A 189 -42.13 44.59 -65.76
C ILE A 189 -41.50 45.73 -64.96
N GLN A 190 -41.37 46.95 -65.49
CA GLN A 190 -40.66 48.02 -64.77
C GLN A 190 -41.44 48.55 -63.55
N SER A 191 -42.76 48.76 -63.63
CA SER A 191 -43.53 49.21 -62.46
C SER A 191 -43.77 48.10 -61.44
N LYS A 192 -43.93 46.86 -61.91
CA LYS A 192 -44.11 45.68 -61.06
C LYS A 192 -42.80 45.27 -60.37
N ALA A 193 -41.65 45.32 -61.06
CA ALA A 193 -40.34 45.06 -60.47
C ALA A 193 -39.97 46.08 -59.39
N ILE A 194 -40.30 47.38 -59.58
CA ILE A 194 -40.07 48.40 -58.54
C ILE A 194 -40.97 48.15 -57.31
N THR A 195 -42.20 47.66 -57.53
CA THR A 195 -43.14 47.33 -56.45
C THR A 195 -42.70 46.07 -55.70
N ASP A 196 -42.26 45.04 -56.43
CA ASP A 196 -41.76 43.78 -55.91
C ASP A 196 -40.42 43.96 -55.16
N GLU A 197 -39.53 44.85 -55.64
CA GLU A 197 -38.28 45.19 -54.94
C GLU A 197 -38.56 45.88 -53.60
N ARG A 198 -39.58 46.76 -53.55
CA ARG A 198 -40.03 47.38 -52.31
C ARG A 198 -40.63 46.37 -51.33
N GLU A 199 -41.41 45.42 -51.83
CA GLU A 199 -42.02 44.35 -51.02
C GLU A 199 -40.95 43.38 -50.48
N VAL A 200 -39.98 42.98 -51.30
CA VAL A 200 -38.82 42.18 -50.90
C VAL A 200 -37.98 42.92 -49.86
N GLY A 201 -37.79 44.24 -50.00
CA GLY A 201 -37.10 45.08 -49.01
C GLY A 201 -37.79 45.07 -47.64
N GLU A 202 -39.12 45.14 -47.59
CA GLU A 202 -39.89 45.04 -46.34
C GLU A 202 -39.84 43.64 -45.72
N ILE A 203 -39.90 42.59 -46.54
CA ILE A 203 -39.74 41.20 -46.08
C ILE A 203 -38.35 41.00 -45.46
N LEU A 204 -37.29 41.47 -46.14
CA LEU A 204 -35.92 41.38 -45.65
C LEU A 204 -35.74 42.11 -44.31
N ARG A 205 -36.38 43.27 -44.15
CA ARG A 205 -36.36 44.03 -42.89
C ARG A 205 -37.05 43.27 -41.75
N ARG A 206 -38.21 42.65 -42.01
CA ARG A 206 -38.91 41.80 -41.02
C ARG A 206 -38.11 40.57 -40.64
N VAL A 207 -37.46 39.92 -41.61
CA VAL A 207 -36.59 38.75 -41.37
C VAL A 207 -35.38 39.14 -40.53
N LYS A 208 -34.71 40.27 -40.83
CA LYS A 208 -33.59 40.78 -40.01
C LYS A 208 -34.01 41.08 -38.58
N LEU A 209 -35.20 41.66 -38.37
CA LEU A 209 -35.73 41.93 -37.04
C LEU A 209 -35.93 40.63 -36.25
N ARG A 210 -36.62 39.64 -36.83
CA ARG A 210 -36.84 38.32 -36.21
C ARG A 210 -35.53 37.58 -35.92
N LEU A 211 -34.56 37.67 -36.84
CA LEU A 211 -33.23 37.09 -36.63
C LEU A 211 -32.50 37.76 -35.45
N SER A 212 -32.66 39.07 -35.27
CA SER A 212 -32.07 39.81 -34.15
C SER A 212 -32.72 39.44 -32.81
N GLU A 213 -34.04 39.26 -32.78
CA GLU A 213 -34.78 38.80 -31.58
C GLU A 213 -34.42 37.35 -31.23
N ALA A 214 -34.37 36.46 -32.22
CA ALA A 214 -33.97 35.07 -32.03
C ALA A 214 -32.54 34.96 -31.47
N LYS A 215 -31.60 35.77 -31.98
CA LYS A 215 -30.23 35.86 -31.44
C LYS A 215 -30.21 36.30 -29.97
N LYS A 216 -31.03 37.28 -29.60
CA LYS A 216 -31.13 37.77 -28.23
C LYS A 216 -31.65 36.68 -27.28
N ILE A 217 -32.74 36.00 -27.66
CA ILE A 217 -33.32 34.90 -26.88
C ILE A 217 -32.31 33.75 -26.71
N GLN A 218 -31.55 33.45 -27.75
CA GLN A 218 -30.54 32.39 -27.70
C GLN A 218 -29.36 32.77 -26.78
N ALA A 219 -28.91 34.03 -26.80
CA ALA A 219 -27.90 34.53 -25.88
C ALA A 219 -28.36 34.44 -24.41
N GLU A 220 -29.61 34.80 -24.12
CA GLU A 220 -30.18 34.68 -22.77
C GLU A 220 -30.26 33.21 -22.30
N LYS A 221 -30.58 32.26 -23.20
CA LYS A 221 -30.56 30.83 -22.89
C LYS A 221 -29.16 30.30 -22.60
N ILE A 222 -28.15 30.73 -23.37
CA ILE A 222 -26.75 30.34 -23.17
C ILE A 222 -26.27 30.84 -21.80
N GLU A 223 -26.62 32.06 -21.42
CA GLU A 223 -26.21 32.61 -20.12
C GLU A 223 -26.85 31.88 -18.93
N ARG A 224 -28.13 31.49 -19.04
CA ARG A 224 -28.78 30.64 -18.02
C ARG A 224 -28.12 29.28 -17.91
N MET A 225 -27.79 28.65 -19.04
CA MET A 225 -27.09 27.37 -19.06
C MET A 225 -25.70 27.47 -18.43
N ARG A 226 -24.96 28.55 -18.72
CA ARG A 226 -23.65 28.82 -18.14
C ARG A 226 -23.74 28.91 -16.61
N LYS A 227 -24.76 29.60 -16.08
CA LYS A 227 -24.99 29.71 -14.64
C LYS A 227 -25.26 28.35 -13.99
N ILE A 228 -26.17 27.56 -14.56
CA ILE A 228 -26.48 26.20 -14.07
C ILE A 228 -25.22 25.30 -14.09
N LEU A 229 -24.44 25.38 -15.16
CA LEU A 229 -23.21 24.60 -15.29
C LEU A 229 -22.18 24.98 -14.22
N ASN A 230 -22.02 26.27 -13.94
CA ASN A 230 -21.12 26.74 -12.89
C ASN A 230 -21.57 26.29 -11.51
N ASP A 231 -22.88 26.35 -11.21
CA ASP A 231 -23.43 25.90 -9.93
C ASP A 231 -23.21 24.39 -9.74
N LEU A 232 -23.44 23.58 -10.78
CA LEU A 232 -23.18 22.13 -10.77
C LEU A 232 -21.69 21.83 -10.58
N LEU A 233 -20.81 22.56 -11.27
CA LEU A 233 -19.36 22.39 -11.16
C LEU A 233 -18.87 22.70 -9.75
N THR A 234 -19.37 23.80 -9.16
CA THR A 234 -18.96 24.24 -7.82
C THR A 234 -19.41 23.23 -6.76
N ASN A 235 -20.66 22.77 -6.83
CA ASN A 235 -21.18 21.76 -5.90
C ASN A 235 -20.45 20.42 -6.03
N ALA A 236 -20.11 20.00 -7.25
CA ALA A 236 -19.34 18.77 -7.46
C ALA A 236 -17.93 18.88 -6.90
N LEU A 237 -17.27 20.04 -7.08
CA LEU A 237 -15.92 20.30 -6.58
C LEU A 237 -15.87 20.34 -5.04
N GLU A 238 -16.83 21.01 -4.40
CA GLU A 238 -16.97 21.03 -2.94
C GLU A 238 -17.20 19.63 -2.37
N ASN A 239 -18.07 18.83 -3.00
CA ASN A 239 -18.34 17.47 -2.56
C ASN A 239 -17.10 16.56 -2.68
N GLN A 240 -16.33 16.69 -3.76
CA GLN A 240 -15.08 15.95 -3.92
C GLN A 240 -14.02 16.37 -2.90
N THR A 241 -13.94 17.66 -2.56
CA THR A 241 -12.98 18.17 -1.57
C THR A 241 -13.27 17.59 -0.17
N LYS A 242 -14.55 17.59 0.24
CA LYS A 242 -14.98 16.99 1.53
C LYS A 242 -14.69 15.49 1.59
N HIS A 243 -14.91 14.77 0.49
CA HIS A 243 -14.60 13.35 0.42
C HIS A 243 -13.08 13.09 0.56
N LEU A 244 -12.25 13.90 -0.09
CA LEU A 244 -10.79 13.82 0.02
C LEU A 244 -10.29 14.07 1.45
N ASP A 245 -10.84 15.06 2.15
CA ASP A 245 -10.48 15.34 3.54
C ASP A 245 -10.85 14.16 4.48
N THR A 246 -12.00 13.54 4.24
CA THR A 246 -12.46 12.37 5.01
C THR A 246 -11.57 11.15 4.76
N VAL A 247 -11.19 10.90 3.50
CA VAL A 247 -10.26 9.81 3.16
C VAL A 247 -8.89 10.07 3.78
N ARG A 248 -8.41 11.32 3.74
CA ARG A 248 -7.13 11.71 4.33
C ARG A 248 -7.12 11.49 5.85
N SER A 249 -8.14 11.91 6.58
CA SER A 249 -8.21 11.71 8.03
C SER A 249 -8.28 10.23 8.41
N THR A 250 -9.00 9.44 7.62
CA THR A 250 -9.10 7.98 7.81
C THR A 250 -7.76 7.30 7.55
N LEU A 251 -7.05 7.72 6.49
CA LEU A 251 -5.72 7.23 6.16
C LEU A 251 -4.69 7.63 7.23
N ASP A 252 -4.71 8.88 7.72
CA ASP A 252 -3.82 9.34 8.78
C ASP A 252 -4.04 8.57 10.09
N SER A 253 -5.31 8.28 10.42
CA SER A 253 -5.67 7.46 11.59
C SER A 253 -5.24 6.01 11.43
N ALA A 254 -5.41 5.44 10.23
CA ALA A 254 -4.98 4.07 9.92
C ALA A 254 -3.45 3.94 9.87
N LEU A 255 -2.74 4.96 9.36
CA LEU A 255 -1.28 5.02 9.32
C LEU A 255 -0.69 5.20 10.72
N GLN A 256 -1.27 6.07 11.56
CA GLN A 256 -0.86 6.17 12.96
C GLN A 256 -1.14 4.86 13.71
N GLY A 257 -2.33 4.28 13.53
CA GLY A 257 -2.66 2.98 14.12
C GLY A 257 -1.72 1.85 13.68
N SER A 258 -1.34 1.81 12.40
CA SER A 258 -0.49 0.75 11.81
C SER A 258 1.00 0.94 12.08
N PHE A 259 1.49 2.19 12.12
CA PHE A 259 2.89 2.51 12.42
C PHE A 259 3.21 2.37 13.92
N LEU A 260 2.25 2.68 14.80
CA LEU A 260 2.35 2.45 16.24
C LEU A 260 2.25 0.96 16.64
N MET A 261 2.00 0.05 15.68
CA MET A 261 2.04 -1.39 15.94
C MET A 261 3.44 -1.98 15.81
N LEU A 262 4.40 -1.30 15.18
CA LEU A 262 5.70 -1.88 14.89
C LEU A 262 6.66 -1.69 16.05
N TRP A 263 7.39 -2.75 16.40
CA TRP A 263 8.48 -2.59 17.36
C TRP A 263 9.59 -1.72 16.80
N PRO A 264 10.28 -0.93 17.66
CA PRO A 264 11.32 -0.03 17.21
C PRO A 264 12.44 -0.70 16.41
N ASN A 265 13.09 0.10 15.57
CA ASN A 265 14.20 -0.37 14.75
C ASN A 265 15.44 -0.77 15.60
N GLY A 266 16.35 -1.52 14.97
CA GLY A 266 17.56 -2.03 15.63
C GLY A 266 17.44 -3.47 16.13
N THR A 267 18.53 -3.94 16.72
CA THR A 267 18.67 -5.31 17.27
C THR A 267 18.77 -5.26 18.78
N TYR A 268 17.95 -6.04 19.46
CA TYR A 268 17.87 -6.06 20.91
C TYR A 268 17.06 -7.27 21.37
N ALA A 269 17.11 -7.54 22.66
CA ALA A 269 16.32 -8.59 23.28
C ALA A 269 15.57 -8.03 24.50
N ILE A 270 14.47 -8.69 24.82
CA ILE A 270 13.66 -8.41 26.01
C ILE A 270 13.33 -9.73 26.72
N PRO A 271 13.06 -9.70 28.04
CA PRO A 271 12.55 -10.87 28.75
C PRO A 271 11.27 -11.40 28.09
N LYS A 272 11.15 -12.71 27.99
CA LYS A 272 10.01 -13.38 27.37
C LYS A 272 8.86 -13.50 28.38
N PRO A 273 7.70 -12.88 28.13
CA PRO A 273 6.51 -13.11 28.93
C PRO A 273 5.90 -14.50 28.69
N LEU A 274 5.04 -14.91 29.61
CA LEU A 274 4.22 -16.12 29.51
C LEU A 274 3.31 -16.13 28.28
N SER A 275 2.87 -14.94 27.82
CA SER A 275 2.09 -14.77 26.59
C SER A 275 2.89 -15.07 25.31
N GLY A 276 4.20 -15.28 25.41
CA GLY A 276 5.09 -15.49 24.27
C GLY A 276 5.75 -14.22 23.77
N CYS A 277 6.55 -14.36 22.71
CA CYS A 277 7.25 -13.22 22.12
C CYS A 277 6.32 -12.31 21.32
N PRO A 278 6.59 -10.99 21.29
CA PRO A 278 5.75 -10.06 20.56
C PRO A 278 5.59 -10.47 19.08
N SER A 279 4.37 -10.49 18.55
CA SER A 279 4.12 -10.79 17.14
C SER A 279 3.41 -9.62 16.46
N THR A 280 4.11 -8.91 15.58
CA THR A 280 3.55 -7.84 14.74
C THR A 280 3.85 -8.17 13.28
N SER A 281 2.91 -7.86 12.37
CA SER A 281 3.04 -8.22 10.95
C SER A 281 4.38 -7.79 10.36
N GLY A 282 5.15 -8.76 9.85
CA GLY A 282 6.45 -8.51 9.19
C GLY A 282 7.67 -8.45 10.10
N GLN A 283 7.54 -8.69 11.41
CA GLN A 283 8.68 -8.81 12.33
C GLN A 283 8.68 -10.17 13.02
N TYR A 284 9.77 -10.92 12.87
CA TYR A 284 9.96 -12.23 13.49
C TYR A 284 10.96 -12.14 14.64
N TRP A 285 10.55 -12.61 15.81
CA TRP A 285 11.41 -12.73 16.97
C TRP A 285 11.99 -14.13 17.05
N LYS A 286 13.29 -14.21 17.32
CA LYS A 286 13.96 -15.45 17.71
C LYS A 286 13.82 -15.63 19.22
N GLU A 287 14.02 -16.84 19.67
CA GLU A 287 13.94 -17.17 21.09
C GLU A 287 15.22 -17.84 21.55
N GLY A 288 15.54 -17.65 22.83
CA GLY A 288 16.60 -18.37 23.50
C GLY A 288 16.45 -18.28 25.01
N TYR A 289 17.30 -19.02 25.71
CA TYR A 289 17.28 -19.06 27.16
C TYR A 289 18.68 -19.23 27.74
N LEU A 290 18.83 -18.69 28.95
CA LEU A 290 19.91 -18.98 29.89
C LEU A 290 19.30 -19.73 31.07
N ARG A 291 19.98 -20.79 31.50
CA ARG A 291 19.72 -21.49 32.75
C ARG A 291 20.93 -21.26 33.62
N HIS A 292 20.75 -20.46 34.66
CA HIS A 292 21.75 -20.18 35.68
C HIS A 292 21.73 -21.31 36.69
N HIS A 293 22.91 -21.77 37.12
CA HIS A 293 23.04 -22.68 38.25
C HIS A 293 23.42 -21.85 39.46
N THR A 294 22.43 -21.58 40.30
CA THR A 294 22.52 -20.73 41.49
C THR A 294 23.00 -21.56 42.69
N GLU A 295 23.37 -20.88 43.77
CA GLU A 295 23.93 -21.49 44.99
C GLU A 295 23.14 -22.73 45.42
N SER A 296 23.85 -23.85 45.59
CA SER A 296 23.26 -25.15 45.84
C SER A 296 23.79 -25.87 47.09
N ILE A 297 24.77 -25.30 47.79
CA ILE A 297 25.39 -25.87 48.99
C ILE A 297 24.72 -25.32 50.26
N GLN A 298 24.39 -24.02 50.27
CA GLN A 298 23.70 -23.36 51.38
C GLN A 298 22.17 -23.34 51.17
N ARG A 299 21.44 -22.60 52.02
CA ARG A 299 20.00 -22.42 51.82
C ARG A 299 19.81 -21.54 50.59
N ASN A 300 19.20 -22.10 49.54
CA ASN A 300 18.93 -21.33 48.34
C ASN A 300 17.81 -20.29 48.54
N GLU A 301 18.05 -19.05 48.12
CA GLU A 301 17.13 -17.91 48.24
C GLU A 301 16.54 -17.43 46.90
N ASP A 302 16.66 -18.21 45.81
CA ASP A 302 16.09 -17.86 44.51
C ASP A 302 14.59 -17.53 44.64
N GLU A 303 14.20 -16.36 44.14
CA GLU A 303 12.83 -15.87 44.24
C GLU A 303 12.43 -15.12 42.98
N VAL A 304 11.12 -15.11 42.71
CA VAL A 304 10.52 -14.27 41.68
C VAL A 304 9.28 -13.65 42.28
N SER A 305 8.87 -12.49 41.75
CA SER A 305 7.63 -11.86 42.21
C SER A 305 6.45 -12.85 42.21
N PRO A 306 5.62 -12.86 43.27
CA PRO A 306 4.44 -13.70 43.32
C PRO A 306 3.49 -13.40 42.16
N GLY A 307 3.14 -14.43 41.39
CA GLY A 307 2.26 -14.27 40.23
C GLY A 307 2.94 -13.59 39.02
N ASN A 308 4.28 -13.60 38.93
CA ASN A 308 5.00 -13.04 37.79
C ASN A 308 4.52 -13.59 36.44
N HIS A 309 4.66 -12.74 35.42
CA HIS A 309 4.22 -13.05 34.05
C HIS A 309 5.38 -13.50 33.14
N LEU A 310 6.49 -13.97 33.71
CA LEU A 310 7.61 -14.50 32.94
C LEU A 310 7.28 -15.88 32.37
N GLN A 311 7.95 -16.24 31.27
CA GLN A 311 7.80 -17.56 30.68
C GLN A 311 8.28 -18.66 31.65
N GLN A 312 7.31 -19.46 32.10
CA GLN A 312 7.52 -20.55 33.05
C GLN A 312 8.20 -21.79 32.41
N PRO A 313 8.90 -22.61 33.22
CA PRO A 313 9.25 -22.38 34.63
C PRO A 313 10.41 -21.38 34.77
N VAL A 314 10.30 -20.39 35.65
CA VAL A 314 11.43 -19.49 35.97
C VAL A 314 12.37 -20.15 36.96
N LEU A 315 11.85 -20.66 38.07
CA LEU A 315 12.62 -21.40 39.06
C LEU A 315 12.53 -22.91 38.79
N TYR A 316 13.64 -23.62 38.92
CA TYR A 316 13.70 -25.05 38.72
C TYR A 316 14.69 -25.71 39.68
N ARG A 317 14.30 -26.85 40.23
CA ARG A 317 15.13 -27.63 41.13
C ARG A 317 15.32 -29.04 40.60
N LYS A 318 16.56 -29.54 40.66
CA LYS A 318 16.91 -30.91 40.28
C LYS A 318 17.81 -31.50 41.36
N ARG A 319 17.24 -32.39 42.18
CA ARG A 319 17.90 -32.94 43.38
C ARG A 319 18.26 -31.83 44.38
N ASP A 320 19.54 -31.67 44.66
CA ASP A 320 20.19 -30.68 45.51
C ASP A 320 20.57 -29.39 44.77
N LYS A 321 20.32 -29.32 43.45
CA LYS A 321 20.71 -28.18 42.61
C LYS A 321 19.55 -27.23 42.30
N PHE A 322 19.84 -25.94 42.33
CA PHE A 322 18.90 -24.84 42.07
C PHE A 322 19.23 -24.12 40.78
N PHE A 323 18.19 -23.68 40.07
CA PHE A 323 18.34 -23.05 38.76
C PHE A 323 17.31 -21.96 38.55
N VAL A 324 17.77 -20.87 37.95
CA VAL A 324 16.93 -19.78 37.45
C VAL A 324 17.01 -19.74 35.92
N TYR A 325 15.86 -19.75 35.26
CA TYR A 325 15.73 -19.62 33.81
C TYR A 325 15.39 -18.19 33.42
N GLN A 326 16.27 -17.57 32.64
CA GLN A 326 15.94 -16.37 31.88
C GLN A 326 15.64 -16.76 30.43
N ARG A 327 14.49 -16.34 29.91
CA ARG A 327 14.09 -16.57 28.52
C ARG A 327 13.93 -15.24 27.80
N PHE A 328 14.32 -15.21 26.54
CA PHE A 328 14.41 -13.98 25.78
C PHE A 328 13.66 -14.06 24.46
N CYS A 329 13.04 -12.94 24.12
CA CYS A 329 12.61 -12.62 22.78
C CYS A 329 13.69 -11.77 22.14
N VAL A 330 14.26 -12.24 21.04
CA VAL A 330 15.42 -11.63 20.41
C VAL A 330 15.11 -11.16 19.00
N LYS A 331 15.28 -9.86 18.77
CA LYS A 331 15.18 -9.22 17.47
C LYS A 331 16.57 -9.09 16.86
N THR A 332 16.86 -9.93 15.88
CA THR A 332 18.20 -10.02 15.24
C THR A 332 18.36 -9.09 14.04
N ASP A 333 17.26 -8.69 13.40
CA ASP A 333 17.30 -7.99 12.12
C ASP A 333 17.18 -6.47 12.33
N GLY A 334 18.32 -5.79 12.31
CA GLY A 334 18.39 -4.35 12.56
C GLY A 334 17.76 -3.47 11.46
N ASN A 335 17.60 -4.02 10.26
CA ASN A 335 17.00 -3.36 9.09
C ASN A 335 15.47 -3.54 8.99
N THR A 336 14.84 -4.08 10.02
CA THR A 336 13.37 -4.19 10.07
C THR A 336 12.72 -2.82 10.19
N PHE A 337 11.67 -2.59 9.42
CA PHE A 337 10.85 -1.38 9.49
C PHE A 337 10.29 -1.20 10.91
N GLY A 338 10.51 -0.04 11.51
CA GLY A 338 10.02 0.33 12.83
C GLY A 338 10.40 1.77 13.20
N PRO A 339 9.67 2.42 14.12
CA PRO A 339 10.02 3.75 14.60
C PRO A 339 11.35 3.75 15.36
N ALA A 340 11.90 4.95 15.62
CA ALA A 340 12.96 5.07 16.60
C ALA A 340 12.40 4.78 18.01
N TRP A 341 13.24 4.23 18.89
CA TRP A 341 12.86 4.05 20.28
C TRP A 341 12.51 5.39 20.95
N PRO A 342 11.41 5.48 21.71
CA PRO A 342 11.01 6.73 22.36
C PRO A 342 11.98 7.10 23.49
N LYS A 343 12.13 8.41 23.72
CA LYS A 343 12.93 8.93 24.85
C LYS A 343 12.29 8.52 26.17
N GLY A 344 13.09 8.11 27.15
CA GLY A 344 12.56 7.61 28.42
C GLY A 344 13.63 7.11 29.39
N SER A 345 13.19 6.35 30.38
CA SER A 345 14.04 5.74 31.41
C SER A 345 13.70 4.25 31.57
N TYR A 346 14.40 3.40 30.81
CA TYR A 346 14.20 1.95 30.79
C TYR A 346 15.40 1.27 30.11
N CYS A 347 15.60 -0.02 30.35
CA CYS A 347 16.63 -0.80 29.68
C CYS A 347 16.07 -2.01 28.91
N ILE A 348 16.86 -2.48 27.95
CA ILE A 348 16.68 -3.70 27.16
C ILE A 348 18.01 -4.45 27.08
N ASN A 349 18.00 -5.72 26.70
CA ASN A 349 19.23 -6.46 26.47
C ASN A 349 19.84 -6.07 25.12
N ALA A 350 21.16 -5.90 25.10
CA ALA A 350 21.92 -5.76 23.86
C ALA A 350 21.94 -7.09 23.09
N VAL A 351 22.00 -7.03 21.76
CA VAL A 351 22.20 -8.20 20.88
C VAL A 351 23.37 -7.97 19.93
N SER A 352 23.46 -6.76 19.40
CA SER A 352 24.66 -6.25 18.74
C SER A 352 25.02 -4.89 19.38
N ARG A 353 25.24 -3.86 18.57
CA ARG A 353 25.34 -2.49 19.07
C ARG A 353 23.99 -2.02 19.61
N CYS A 354 24.02 -1.25 20.70
CA CYS A 354 22.83 -0.63 21.25
C CYS A 354 22.10 0.23 20.19
N PRO A 355 20.75 0.20 20.16
CA PRO A 355 19.97 1.08 19.30
C PRO A 355 20.29 2.56 19.55
N ALA A 356 20.00 3.42 18.57
CA ALA A 356 20.27 4.84 18.67
C ALA A 356 19.62 5.46 19.92
N GLY A 357 20.39 6.27 20.66
CA GLY A 357 19.95 6.94 21.90
C GLY A 357 20.14 6.12 23.17
N PHE A 358 20.46 4.83 23.09
CA PHE A 358 20.78 4.01 24.27
C PHE A 358 22.26 4.09 24.62
N ASN A 359 22.54 4.04 25.92
CA ASN A 359 23.86 3.87 26.48
C ASN A 359 24.07 2.44 26.96
N VAL A 360 25.30 1.96 26.85
CA VAL A 360 25.67 0.58 27.16
C VAL A 360 26.00 0.40 28.65
N GLY A 361 25.71 -0.78 29.17
CA GLY A 361 26.26 -1.25 30.44
C GLY A 361 26.11 -2.74 30.63
N TYR A 362 26.53 -3.22 31.79
CA TYR A 362 26.76 -4.63 32.04
C TYR A 362 26.31 -4.99 33.45
N VAL A 363 25.77 -6.20 33.59
CA VAL A 363 25.60 -6.87 34.87
C VAL A 363 26.25 -8.23 34.76
N THR A 364 27.09 -8.55 35.75
CA THR A 364 27.71 -9.85 35.94
C THR A 364 27.17 -10.43 37.22
N TRP A 365 26.72 -11.69 37.18
CA TRP A 365 26.45 -12.48 38.37
C TRP A 365 27.40 -13.67 38.45
N ASP A 366 27.91 -13.90 39.66
CA ASP A 366 28.73 -15.06 40.01
C ASP A 366 27.80 -16.24 40.34
N GLU A 367 27.83 -17.25 39.48
CA GLU A 367 27.04 -18.48 39.59
C GLU A 367 27.79 -19.52 40.46
N GLU A 368 27.18 -20.68 40.69
CA GLU A 368 27.80 -21.76 41.45
C GLU A 368 29.15 -22.21 40.86
N ASP A 369 30.22 -22.07 41.65
CA ASP A 369 31.59 -22.41 41.24
C ASP A 369 31.81 -23.94 41.15
N PHE A 370 31.05 -24.76 41.88
CA PHE A 370 31.30 -26.20 41.96
C PHE A 370 30.40 -27.03 41.02
N ARG A 371 31.01 -27.64 39.99
CA ARG A 371 30.33 -28.53 39.02
C ARG A 371 29.06 -27.88 38.45
N SER A 372 29.23 -26.65 37.98
CA SER A 372 28.16 -25.88 37.36
C SER A 372 27.42 -26.69 36.30
N GLU A 373 26.09 -26.67 36.39
CA GLU A 373 25.19 -27.17 35.34
C GLU A 373 24.51 -26.01 34.61
N ALA A 374 25.14 -24.83 34.56
CA ALA A 374 24.67 -23.72 33.75
C ALA A 374 24.57 -24.14 32.27
N SER A 375 23.58 -23.64 31.56
CA SER A 375 23.39 -23.98 30.15
C SER A 375 22.62 -22.90 29.40
N TYR A 376 22.80 -22.84 28.09
CA TYR A 376 22.09 -21.90 27.24
C TYR A 376 21.74 -22.50 25.87
N SER A 377 20.71 -21.95 25.22
CA SER A 377 20.29 -22.37 23.89
C SER A 377 19.53 -21.27 23.14
N GLY A 378 19.39 -21.43 21.83
CA GLY A 378 18.70 -20.49 20.96
C GLY A 378 19.49 -19.20 20.73
N GLN A 379 18.75 -18.13 20.37
CA GLN A 379 19.33 -16.81 20.18
C GLN A 379 19.38 -16.07 21.51
N LEU A 380 20.54 -15.50 21.85
CA LEU A 380 20.76 -14.86 23.14
C LEU A 380 21.08 -13.37 23.00
N PRO A 381 20.84 -12.59 24.06
CA PRO A 381 21.53 -11.32 24.29
C PRO A 381 23.05 -11.42 24.14
N MET A 382 23.69 -10.28 23.89
CA MET A 382 25.13 -10.16 23.97
C MET A 382 25.57 -10.36 25.42
N GLY A 383 26.54 -11.25 25.61
CA GLY A 383 27.02 -11.63 26.93
C GLY A 383 28.28 -12.50 26.87
N ARG A 384 28.79 -12.83 28.05
CA ARG A 384 29.84 -13.83 28.29
C ARG A 384 29.25 -14.85 29.24
N PHE A 385 29.30 -16.12 28.84
CA PHE A 385 28.67 -17.24 29.54
C PHE A 385 29.77 -18.24 29.88
N GLU A 386 30.45 -17.99 30.99
CA GLU A 386 31.51 -18.83 31.54
C GLU A 386 30.90 -19.87 32.49
N GLU A 387 31.68 -20.86 32.92
CA GLU A 387 31.14 -21.98 33.73
C GLU A 387 30.55 -21.51 35.07
N SER A 388 31.17 -20.52 35.71
CA SER A 388 30.68 -19.94 36.97
C SER A 388 30.32 -18.46 36.88
N LYS A 389 30.35 -17.84 35.69
CA LYS A 389 30.05 -16.41 35.55
C LYS A 389 29.22 -16.13 34.32
N THR A 390 28.14 -15.39 34.51
CA THR A 390 27.39 -14.83 33.40
C THR A 390 27.44 -13.32 33.46
N MET A 391 27.89 -12.71 32.37
CA MET A 391 27.78 -11.27 32.13
C MET A 391 26.80 -11.03 30.99
N LEU A 392 25.76 -10.23 31.23
CA LEU A 392 24.88 -9.71 30.20
C LEU A 392 25.14 -8.24 29.92
N GLN A 393 25.02 -7.87 28.64
CA GLN A 393 25.08 -6.49 28.21
C GLN A 393 23.67 -5.92 28.03
N TYR A 394 23.50 -4.69 28.49
CA TYR A 394 22.26 -3.93 28.45
C TYR A 394 22.44 -2.64 27.67
N CYS A 395 21.32 -2.16 27.16
CA CYS A 395 21.15 -0.86 26.56
C CYS A 395 20.10 -0.12 27.38
N CYS A 396 20.47 1.01 27.97
CA CYS A 396 19.57 1.84 28.78
C CYS A 396 19.31 3.22 28.15
N ARG A 397 18.06 3.68 28.20
CA ARG A 397 17.69 5.08 27.92
C ARG A 397 17.72 5.89 29.19
N GLU A 398 18.21 7.13 29.08
CA GLU A 398 18.25 8.08 30.19
C GLU A 398 17.87 9.50 29.77
N ASP A 399 17.29 9.65 28.58
CA ASP A 399 17.01 10.92 27.90
C ASP A 399 15.53 11.35 28.01
N GLY A 400 14.79 10.76 28.96
CA GLY A 400 13.41 11.11 29.30
C GLY A 400 13.06 10.71 30.74
N LYS A 401 11.84 11.06 31.19
CA LYS A 401 11.36 10.73 32.54
C LYS A 401 10.45 9.51 32.50
N ALA A 402 10.62 8.58 33.45
CA ALA A 402 9.76 7.40 33.58
C ALA A 402 8.27 7.75 33.73
N ALA A 403 7.93 8.89 34.33
CA ALA A 403 6.54 9.32 34.54
C ALA A 403 5.86 9.89 33.27
N GLU A 404 6.63 10.23 32.23
CA GLU A 404 6.08 10.76 30.97
C GLU A 404 5.76 9.57 30.05
N PRO A 405 4.49 9.30 29.71
CA PRO A 405 4.13 8.13 28.92
C PRO A 405 4.78 8.11 27.54
N VAL A 406 5.27 6.94 27.13
CA VAL A 406 5.84 6.72 25.80
C VAL A 406 4.97 5.82 24.94
N ASP A 407 5.02 6.04 23.63
CA ASP A 407 4.37 5.16 22.66
C ASP A 407 5.24 3.93 22.37
N MET A 408 4.71 2.76 22.69
CA MET A 408 5.27 1.43 22.38
C MET A 408 4.17 0.55 21.76
N PRO A 409 4.49 -0.57 21.11
CA PRO A 409 3.48 -1.53 20.65
C PRO A 409 2.69 -2.14 21.81
N ARG A 410 1.36 -2.16 21.71
CA ARG A 410 0.45 -2.49 22.83
C ARG A 410 -0.41 -3.75 22.61
N PHE A 411 -0.19 -4.45 21.50
CA PHE A 411 -1.01 -5.58 21.10
C PHE A 411 -0.76 -6.84 21.92
N GLN A 412 0.43 -6.94 22.53
CA GLN A 412 0.81 -8.07 23.35
C GLN A 412 1.57 -7.56 24.57
N PRO A 413 1.43 -8.23 25.72
CA PRO A 413 2.21 -7.90 26.89
C PRO A 413 3.71 -8.04 26.63
N PHE A 414 4.51 -7.24 27.31
CA PHE A 414 5.97 -7.29 27.18
C PHE A 414 6.67 -6.83 28.46
N TYR A 415 7.97 -7.09 28.51
CA TYR A 415 8.84 -6.63 29.58
C TYR A 415 9.83 -5.56 29.10
N LEU A 416 10.12 -4.61 29.97
CA LEU A 416 11.36 -3.83 29.96
C LEU A 416 12.03 -3.99 31.32
N TYR A 417 13.33 -3.71 31.42
CA TYR A 417 13.97 -3.63 32.72
C TYR A 417 13.75 -2.25 33.34
N ARG A 418 13.52 -2.22 34.66
CA ARG A 418 13.39 -0.98 35.43
C ARG A 418 14.72 -0.24 35.42
N TYR A 419 14.68 1.08 35.36
CA TYR A 419 15.87 1.90 35.38
C TYR A 419 15.61 3.21 36.12
N ARG A 420 16.48 3.52 37.08
CA ARG A 420 16.40 4.69 37.98
C ARG A 420 15.20 4.68 38.91
N GLY A 421 14.85 3.49 39.41
CA GLY A 421 13.92 3.27 40.52
C GLY A 421 12.45 3.34 40.17
N LYS A 422 12.07 3.49 38.89
CA LYS A 422 10.66 3.54 38.46
C LYS A 422 10.48 2.93 37.07
N CYS A 423 9.34 2.27 36.88
CA CYS A 423 8.94 1.83 35.54
C CYS A 423 8.48 2.97 34.64
N GLN A 424 8.89 2.90 33.37
CA GLN A 424 8.50 3.82 32.31
C GLN A 424 7.00 3.69 32.00
N GLN A 425 6.23 4.77 32.09
CA GLN A 425 4.82 4.76 31.69
C GLN A 425 4.71 4.53 30.19
N VAL A 426 3.76 3.68 29.77
CA VAL A 426 3.46 3.39 28.36
C VAL A 426 2.01 3.76 28.10
N VAL A 427 1.75 4.51 27.03
CA VAL A 427 0.41 5.04 26.73
C VAL A 427 -0.61 3.89 26.61
N GLY A 428 -1.64 3.85 27.47
CA GLY A 428 -2.72 2.86 27.37
C GLY A 428 -2.34 1.43 27.77
N MET A 429 -1.29 1.27 28.59
CA MET A 429 -0.93 0.01 29.22
C MET A 429 -0.79 0.18 30.73
N ASN A 430 -1.18 -0.84 31.47
CA ASN A 430 -0.90 -0.95 32.90
C ASN A 430 0.53 -1.50 33.08
N VAL A 431 1.20 -1.08 34.15
CA VAL A 431 2.55 -1.55 34.48
C VAL A 431 2.59 -2.19 35.86
N THR A 432 3.18 -3.37 35.93
CA THR A 432 3.43 -4.12 37.17
C THR A 432 4.93 -4.26 37.35
N GLU A 433 5.45 -3.80 38.50
CA GLU A 433 6.86 -4.02 38.84
C GLU A 433 7.04 -5.46 39.31
N GLU A 434 8.02 -6.14 38.74
CA GLU A 434 8.38 -7.52 39.07
C GLU A 434 9.89 -7.64 39.26
N TYR A 435 10.36 -8.76 39.79
CA TYR A 435 11.79 -9.02 39.96
C TYR A 435 12.11 -10.51 39.77
N ILE A 436 13.39 -10.75 39.47
CA ILE A 436 14.03 -12.07 39.53
C ILE A 436 15.21 -11.94 40.49
N HIS A 437 15.22 -12.75 41.54
CA HIS A 437 16.29 -12.88 42.52
C HIS A 437 17.09 -14.14 42.22
N PHE A 438 18.39 -13.96 42.03
CA PHE A 438 19.38 -15.02 41.86
C PHE A 438 20.19 -15.10 43.15
N ASP A 439 20.08 -16.22 43.85
CA ASP A 439 20.96 -16.52 44.97
C ASP A 439 22.34 -16.89 44.42
N SER A 440 23.23 -15.90 44.46
CA SER A 440 24.53 -15.91 43.81
C SER A 440 25.56 -16.60 44.69
N GLU A 441 26.79 -16.75 44.21
CA GLU A 441 27.86 -17.35 45.02
C GLU A 441 28.12 -16.55 46.30
N ASN A 442 28.04 -17.22 47.45
CA ASN A 442 28.21 -16.61 48.78
C ASN A 442 29.68 -16.29 49.11
N SER A 443 30.64 -16.92 48.43
CA SER A 443 32.07 -16.79 48.72
C SER A 443 32.87 -16.19 47.56
N ASN A 444 33.67 -15.14 47.82
CA ASN A 444 34.42 -14.43 46.78
C ASN A 444 33.55 -13.92 45.60
N ASN A 445 32.33 -13.47 45.94
CA ASN A 445 31.31 -13.04 45.00
C ASN A 445 31.84 -12.00 43.99
N GLY A 446 31.75 -12.35 42.71
CA GLY A 446 32.13 -11.55 41.54
C GLY A 446 31.02 -10.71 40.93
N ASP A 447 29.86 -10.59 41.59
CA ASP A 447 28.72 -9.77 41.19
C ASP A 447 29.11 -8.32 40.96
N LYS A 448 28.83 -7.82 39.75
CA LYS A 448 29.24 -6.47 39.34
C LYS A 448 28.22 -5.86 38.40
N ALA A 449 27.98 -4.57 38.58
CA ALA A 449 27.25 -3.76 37.62
C ALA A 449 28.13 -2.59 37.16
N GLU A 450 28.21 -2.39 35.84
CA GLU A 450 29.12 -1.41 35.23
C GLU A 450 28.37 -0.54 34.21
N LEU A 451 28.74 0.74 34.13
CA LEU A 451 28.18 1.74 33.22
C LEU A 451 26.65 1.91 33.38
N LYS A 452 25.88 1.84 32.28
CA LYS A 452 24.42 2.07 32.27
C LYS A 452 23.69 0.72 32.23
N HIS A 453 23.26 0.27 33.39
CA HIS A 453 22.61 -1.03 33.60
C HIS A 453 21.22 -0.84 34.23
N PRO A 454 20.32 -1.83 34.13
CA PRO A 454 19.03 -1.79 34.83
C PRO A 454 19.20 -1.71 36.36
N ASP A 455 18.12 -1.38 37.06
CA ASP A 455 18.10 -1.42 38.51
C ASP A 455 18.42 -2.85 38.98
N VAL A 456 19.48 -2.98 39.77
CA VAL A 456 20.00 -4.24 40.24
C VAL A 456 20.54 -4.09 41.66
N GLU A 457 20.22 -5.07 42.51
CA GLU A 457 20.86 -5.26 43.81
C GLU A 457 21.96 -6.32 43.65
N LEU A 458 23.10 -6.16 44.31
CA LEU A 458 24.28 -7.03 44.18
C LEU A 458 24.55 -7.76 45.50
N ASN A 459 25.29 -8.87 45.44
CA ASN A 459 25.38 -9.86 46.51
C ASN A 459 24.00 -10.50 46.69
N ASP A 460 23.72 -11.41 45.75
CA ASP A 460 22.42 -11.97 45.40
C ASP A 460 21.65 -11.05 44.46
N VAL A 461 21.87 -11.30 43.17
CA VAL A 461 21.45 -10.40 42.11
C VAL A 461 19.93 -10.32 42.06
N VAL A 462 19.38 -9.12 42.27
CA VAL A 462 17.94 -8.85 42.07
C VAL A 462 17.76 -7.96 40.85
N LEU A 463 17.27 -8.52 39.75
CA LEU A 463 16.92 -7.75 38.56
C LEU A 463 15.48 -7.28 38.62
N HIS A 464 15.28 -5.97 38.52
CA HIS A 464 13.95 -5.36 38.52
C HIS A 464 13.40 -5.19 37.09
N LEU A 465 12.14 -5.60 36.92
CA LEU A 465 11.42 -5.68 35.66
C LEU A 465 10.13 -4.86 35.71
N CYS A 466 9.68 -4.45 34.53
CA CYS A 466 8.41 -3.78 34.31
C CYS A 466 7.60 -4.61 33.32
N TYR A 467 6.55 -5.26 33.80
CA TYR A 467 5.60 -5.97 32.96
C TYR A 467 4.52 -5.00 32.49
N TYR A 468 4.30 -4.94 31.17
CA TYR A 468 3.26 -4.11 30.57
C TYR A 468 2.18 -4.97 29.95
N GLU A 469 0.93 -4.69 30.28
CA GLU A 469 -0.24 -5.30 29.66
C GLU A 469 -1.30 -4.26 29.31
N GLN A 470 -2.24 -4.61 28.43
CA GLN A 470 -3.28 -3.69 27.98
C GLN A 470 -4.13 -3.23 29.18
N ALA A 471 -4.39 -1.92 29.25
CA ALA A 471 -5.12 -1.30 30.36
C ALA A 471 -6.61 -1.65 30.43
#